data_AF-A0A7V5MI11-F1
#
_entry.id   AF-A0A7V5MI11-F1
#
_cell.length_a   1.000
_cell.length_b   1.000
_cell.length_c   1.000
_cell.angle_alpha   90.00
_cell.angle_beta   90.00
_cell.angle_gamma   90.00
#
_symmetry.space_group_name_H-M   'P 1'
#
loop_
_entity.id
_entity.type
_entity.pdbx_description
1 polymer ?
#
loop_
_entity_poly.entity_id
_entity_poly.type
_entity_poly.pdbx_seq_one_letter_code
_entity_poly.pdbx_strand_id
1 'polypeptide(L)' 'LANVPPQIATPRLRTPRTQVPRGSVAIADNQTAIYPQDSAGGWNIIGHTAFDNFDRFAIGDWVQFVRV' A
#
# COMPACT_ATOMS: atom_id res chain seq x y z
N LEU A 1 6.38 6.81 0.30
CA LEU A 1 5.34 6.81 -0.76
C LEU A 1 4.56 8.12 -0.70
N ALA A 2 3.80 8.45 -1.74
CA ALA A 2 3.29 9.79 -1.99
C ALA A 2 1.82 9.79 -2.42
N ASN A 3 1.36 10.95 -2.87
CA ASN A 3 -0.01 11.14 -3.32
C ASN A 3 -0.32 10.31 -4.59
N VAL A 4 -1.52 9.77 -4.64
CA VAL A 4 -2.07 9.16 -5.85
C VAL A 4 -2.73 10.20 -6.75
N PRO A 5 -2.86 9.96 -8.06
CA PRO A 5 -3.71 10.77 -8.93
C PRO A 5 -5.14 10.88 -8.38
N PRO A 6 -5.80 12.06 -8.47
CA PRO A 6 -7.14 12.26 -7.92
C PRO A 6 -8.20 11.25 -8.40
N GLN A 7 -8.03 10.70 -9.60
CA GLN A 7 -8.93 9.74 -10.23
C GLN A 7 -9.00 8.40 -9.50
N ILE A 8 -7.96 8.06 -8.71
CA ILE A 8 -7.90 6.80 -7.97
C ILE A 8 -7.93 7.02 -6.45
N ALA A 9 -8.03 8.28 -6.00
CA ALA A 9 -8.18 8.60 -4.60
C ALA A 9 -9.48 7.99 -4.07
N THR A 10 -9.37 7.14 -3.03
CA THR A 10 -10.49 6.32 -2.55
C THR A 10 -10.48 6.31 -1.02
N PRO A 11 -11.60 6.64 -0.34
CA PRO A 11 -11.63 6.69 1.11
C PRO A 11 -11.31 5.33 1.73
N ARG A 12 -10.82 5.35 2.97
CA ARG A 12 -10.61 4.13 3.76
C ARG A 12 -11.90 3.32 3.88
N LEU A 13 -11.74 2.01 4.02
CA LEU A 13 -12.83 1.13 4.41
C LEU A 13 -13.40 1.57 5.77
N ARG A 14 -14.73 1.60 5.87
CA ARG A 14 -15.44 1.93 7.11
C ARG A 14 -15.12 0.96 8.24
N THR A 15 -14.90 -0.31 7.91
CA THR A 15 -14.50 -1.35 8.86
C THR A 15 -13.18 -1.95 8.38
N PRO A 16 -12.07 -1.82 9.13
CA PRO A 16 -10.79 -2.40 8.76
C PRO A 16 -10.86 -3.92 8.64
N ARG A 17 -10.02 -4.48 7.76
CA ARG A 17 -9.73 -5.93 7.78
C ARG A 17 -8.95 -6.24 9.05
N THR A 18 -9.28 -7.36 9.68
CA THR A 18 -8.55 -7.88 10.85
C THR A 18 -7.13 -8.33 10.48
N GLN A 19 -6.93 -8.76 9.22
CA GLN A 19 -5.62 -9.11 8.67
C GLN A 19 -5.53 -8.67 7.20
N VAL A 20 -4.41 -8.02 6.88
CA VAL A 20 -3.95 -7.68 5.55
C VAL A 20 -2.58 -8.35 5.38
N PRO A 21 -2.39 -9.20 4.36
CA PRO A 21 -1.11 -9.88 4.14
C PRO A 21 0.04 -8.89 3.87
N ARG A 22 1.24 -9.22 4.37
CA ARG A 22 2.50 -8.60 3.94
C ARG A 22 2.58 -8.55 2.41
N GLY A 23 3.12 -7.47 1.86
CA GLY A 23 3.24 -7.27 0.42
C GLY A 23 1.98 -6.69 -0.25
N SER A 24 0.86 -6.53 0.47
CA SER A 24 -0.34 -5.90 -0.08
C SER A 24 -0.07 -4.44 -0.47
N VAL A 25 -0.41 -4.08 -1.71
CA VAL A 25 -0.37 -2.71 -2.22
C VAL A 25 -1.75 -2.09 -2.05
N ALA A 26 -1.83 -0.89 -1.48
CA ALA A 26 -3.10 -0.32 -1.08
C ALA A 26 -3.19 1.19 -1.22
N ILE A 27 -4.44 1.70 -1.30
CA ILE A 27 -4.77 3.13 -1.36
C ILE A 27 -5.71 3.51 -0.19
N ALA A 28 -5.45 4.66 0.42
CA ALA A 28 -6.35 5.32 1.36
C ALA A 28 -6.33 6.83 1.15
N ASP A 29 -7.51 7.38 0.91
CA ASP A 29 -7.71 8.78 0.55
C ASP A 29 -6.81 9.15 -0.63
N ASN A 30 -5.88 10.06 -0.45
CA ASN A 30 -4.93 10.46 -1.47
C ASN A 30 -3.58 9.72 -1.38
N GLN A 31 -3.40 8.69 -0.56
CA GLN A 31 -2.11 8.03 -0.35
C GLN A 31 -2.07 6.60 -0.89
N THR A 32 -0.87 6.14 -1.23
CA THR A 32 -0.57 4.73 -1.53
C THR A 32 0.49 4.18 -0.59
N ALA A 33 0.40 2.89 -0.27
CA ALA A 33 1.31 2.19 0.63
C ALA A 33 1.51 0.72 0.22
N ILE A 34 2.60 0.13 0.69
CA ILE A 34 2.77 -1.34 0.76
C ILE A 34 2.75 -1.71 2.24
N TYR A 35 2.01 -2.75 2.59
CA TYR A 35 2.05 -3.34 3.93
C TYR A 35 3.33 -4.17 4.09
N PRO A 36 4.32 -3.76 4.91
CA PRO A 36 5.59 -4.50 5.02
C PRO A 36 5.47 -5.75 5.89
N GLN A 37 4.34 -5.95 6.57
CA GLN A 37 4.07 -7.10 7.43
C GLN A 37 2.57 -7.35 7.52
N ASP A 38 2.21 -8.56 7.96
CA ASP A 38 0.82 -8.90 8.29
C ASP A 38 0.31 -7.97 9.40
N SER A 39 -0.82 -7.30 9.13
CA SER A 39 -1.41 -6.37 10.11
C SER A 39 -2.87 -6.08 9.78
N ALA A 40 -3.63 -5.59 10.76
CA ALA A 40 -4.97 -5.07 10.51
C ALA A 40 -4.89 -3.78 9.66
N GLY A 41 -5.88 -3.56 8.77
CA GLY A 41 -5.81 -2.46 7.82
C GLY A 41 -7.11 -2.10 7.15
N GLY A 42 -7.39 -0.79 7.08
CA GLY A 42 -8.59 -0.22 6.43
C GLY A 42 -8.32 0.35 5.03
N TRP A 43 -7.18 0.08 4.41
CA TRP A 43 -6.88 0.59 3.07
C TRP A 43 -7.52 -0.30 2.01
N ASN A 44 -7.81 0.28 0.83
CA ASN A 44 -8.29 -0.46 -0.33
C ASN A 44 -7.12 -1.22 -0.95
N ILE A 45 -7.12 -2.56 -0.88
CA ILE A 45 -6.07 -3.38 -1.47
C ILE A 45 -6.30 -3.46 -2.98
N ILE A 46 -5.26 -3.12 -3.75
CA ILE A 46 -5.31 -3.05 -5.21
C ILE A 46 -4.32 -4.01 -5.89
N GLY A 47 -3.46 -4.66 -5.13
CA GLY A 47 -2.48 -5.60 -5.64
C GLY A 47 -1.61 -6.18 -4.54
N HIS A 48 -0.60 -6.95 -4.94
CA HIS A 48 0.35 -7.59 -4.06
C HIS A 48 1.73 -7.63 -4.73
N THR A 49 2.79 -7.41 -3.98
CA THR A 49 4.17 -7.56 -4.46
C THR A 49 4.84 -8.79 -3.88
N ALA A 50 5.64 -9.48 -4.69
CA ALA A 50 6.54 -10.54 -4.22
C ALA A 50 7.83 -9.98 -3.59
N PHE A 51 8.05 -8.67 -3.65
CA PHE A 51 9.20 -8.02 -3.02
C PHE A 51 9.14 -8.19 -1.50
N ASP A 52 10.21 -8.69 -0.92
CA ASP A 52 10.26 -9.11 0.49
C ASP A 52 11.37 -8.44 1.30
N ASN A 53 12.14 -7.50 0.73
CA ASN A 53 13.22 -6.81 1.43
C ASN A 53 12.89 -5.33 1.72
N PHE A 54 11.85 -5.08 2.52
CA PHE A 54 11.37 -3.72 2.81
C PHE A 54 12.36 -2.85 3.60
N ASP A 55 13.28 -3.46 4.34
CA ASP A 55 14.32 -2.76 5.11
C ASP A 55 15.36 -2.06 4.20
N ARG A 56 15.36 -2.37 2.90
CA ARG A 56 16.19 -1.71 1.90
C ARG A 56 15.80 -0.25 1.66
N PHE A 57 14.55 0.13 1.92
CA PHE A 57 14.07 1.48 1.60
C PHE A 57 14.45 2.50 2.67
N ALA A 58 14.86 3.68 2.23
CA ALA A 58 15.12 4.84 3.07
C ALA A 58 14.15 5.99 2.76
N ILE A 59 14.06 6.94 3.71
CA ILE A 59 13.33 8.20 3.48
C ILE A 59 14.04 8.96 2.36
N GLY A 60 13.27 9.37 1.34
CA GLY A 60 13.77 10.05 0.15
C GLY A 60 13.92 9.14 -1.07
N ASP A 61 13.81 7.81 -0.91
CA ASP A 61 13.81 6.89 -2.04
C ASP A 61 12.57 7.07 -2.93
N TRP A 62 12.80 6.91 -4.24
CA TRP A 62 11.75 6.85 -5.24
C TRP A 62 11.34 5.40 -5.50
N VAL A 63 10.04 5.18 -5.64
CA VAL A 63 9.46 3.87 -5.90
C VAL A 63 8.59 3.95 -7.15
N GLN A 64 8.78 2.98 -8.05
CA GLN A 64 7.92 2.78 -9.22
C GLN A 64 7.24 1.41 -9.09
N PHE A 65 5.90 1.40 -9.11
CA PHE A 65 5.15 0.16 -9.22
C PHE A 65 5.14 -0.31 -10.68
N VAL A 66 5.49 -1.57 -10.91
CA VAL A 66 5.46 -2.20 -12.23
C VAL A 66 4.52 -3.40 -12.14
N ARG A 67 3.55 -3.46 -13.05
CA ARG A 67 2.69 -4.63 -13.18
C ARG A 67 3.50 -5.75 -13.81
N VAL A 68 3.48 -6.92 -13.19
CA VAL A 68 4.10 -8.16 -13.66
C VAL A 68 3.05 -9.20 -14.01
#